data_AF-A0A4P7RDS6-F1
#
_entry.id   AF-A0A4P7RDS6-F1
#
_cell.length_a   1.000
_cell.length_b   1.000
_cell.length_c   1.000
_cell.angle_alpha   90.00
_cell.angle_beta   90.00
_cell.angle_gamma   90.00
#
_symmetry.space_group_name_H-M   'P 1'
#
loop_
_entity.id
_entity.type
_entity.pdbx_description
1 polymer ?
#
loop_
_entity_poly.entity_id
_entity_poly.type
_entity_poly.pdbx_seq_one_letter_code
_entity_poly.pdbx_strand_id
1 'polypeptide(L)'
;MKFEMGQQPTRSAPDRRVVDLALASAIAMVAFFAMGNAHAKDPGTPTAEHLGLTPAYLQGEWCQTHIQFPKERTEENTPYRWDPDGTYATRGAATAPMQSGFFYLYKPEGKIKLATIAGFFKVKSVKPDAFVLDVFGDMHFRRGPCK
;
A
#
# COMPACT_ATOMS: atom_id res chain seq x y z
N MET A 1 9.43 44.63 -36.86
CA MET A 1 10.74 44.50 -36.18
C MET A 1 10.92 42.99 -35.96
N LYS A 2 11.62 42.20 -36.79
CA LYS A 2 12.96 42.27 -37.39
C LYS A 2 14.11 42.22 -36.35
N PHE A 3 14.69 41.02 -36.21
CA PHE A 3 16.01 40.66 -35.64
C PHE A 3 16.28 41.12 -34.18
N GLU A 4 17.17 40.50 -33.38
CA GLU A 4 18.38 39.71 -33.69
C GLU A 4 18.53 38.43 -32.83
N MET A 5 19.18 37.42 -33.39
CA MET A 5 19.79 36.32 -32.63
C MET A 5 21.16 36.77 -32.11
N GLY A 6 21.33 36.88 -30.80
CA GLY A 6 22.62 37.16 -30.17
C GLY A 6 23.50 35.91 -30.10
N GLN A 7 24.42 35.78 -31.06
CA GLN A 7 25.47 34.76 -31.09
C GLN A 7 26.79 35.38 -30.68
N GLN A 8 27.52 34.84 -29.69
CA GLN A 8 28.99 34.89 -29.69
C GLN A 8 29.64 33.80 -28.79
N PRO A 9 30.88 33.34 -29.09
CA PRO A 9 31.50 32.13 -28.51
C PRO A 9 32.74 32.44 -27.65
N THR A 10 33.71 31.51 -27.60
CA THR A 10 35.01 31.46 -26.86
C THR A 10 34.89 30.83 -25.46
N ARG A 11 35.85 30.06 -24.89
CA ARG A 11 37.20 29.50 -25.21
C ARG A 11 37.26 28.08 -24.56
N SER A 12 38.19 27.16 -24.80
CA SER A 12 39.41 27.05 -25.64
C SER A 12 39.78 25.55 -25.85
N ALA A 13 40.81 25.25 -26.65
CA ALA A 13 41.47 23.93 -26.66
C ALA A 13 42.41 23.73 -25.45
N PRO A 14 42.91 22.50 -25.20
CA PRO A 14 44.27 22.25 -25.71
C PRO A 14 44.46 20.93 -26.48
N ASP A 15 45.38 21.02 -27.43
CA ASP A 15 46.00 19.96 -28.22
C ASP A 15 46.63 18.84 -27.36
N ARG A 16 46.43 17.58 -27.77
CA ARG A 16 47.33 16.47 -27.46
C ARG A 16 47.32 15.37 -28.54
N ARG A 17 48.27 15.50 -29.47
CA ARG A 17 49.10 14.41 -30.05
C ARG A 17 48.42 13.11 -30.54
N VAL A 18 48.41 13.00 -31.86
CA VAL A 18 48.55 11.78 -32.68
C VAL A 18 49.06 10.53 -31.95
N VAL A 19 48.28 9.45 -32.02
CA VAL A 19 48.77 8.08 -32.26
C VAL A 19 47.75 7.38 -33.17
N ASP A 20 48.07 7.25 -34.46
CA ASP A 20 47.41 6.26 -35.32
C ASP A 20 47.91 4.86 -34.96
N LEU A 21 47.01 3.94 -34.61
CA LEU A 21 47.29 2.51 -34.77
C LEU A 21 46.00 1.70 -35.04
N ALA A 22 46.12 0.82 -36.03
CA ALA A 22 45.02 0.18 -36.74
C ALA A 22 44.06 -0.66 -35.90
N LEU A 23 42.78 -0.52 -36.26
CA LEU A 23 41.77 -1.58 -36.45
C LEU A 23 42.21 -3.03 -36.12
N ALA A 24 41.70 -3.58 -35.02
CA ALA A 24 41.53 -5.02 -34.83
C ALA A 24 40.22 -5.31 -34.10
N SER A 25 39.27 -5.93 -34.81
CA SER A 25 37.95 -6.28 -34.27
C SER A 25 38.04 -7.41 -33.24
N ALA A 26 37.55 -7.18 -32.03
CA ALA A 26 37.24 -8.25 -31.08
C ALA A 26 35.94 -7.92 -30.33
N ILE A 27 34.84 -8.55 -30.77
CA ILE A 27 33.55 -8.50 -30.08
C ILE A 27 33.66 -9.38 -28.84
N ALA A 28 34.10 -8.80 -27.73
CA ALA A 28 33.93 -9.40 -26.41
C ALA A 28 32.57 -8.94 -25.87
N MET A 29 31.57 -9.83 -25.93
CA MET A 29 30.29 -9.58 -25.26
C MET A 29 30.58 -9.42 -23.76
N VAL A 30 30.46 -8.20 -23.24
CA VAL A 30 30.37 -8.00 -21.80
C VAL A 30 29.00 -8.50 -21.39
N ALA A 31 28.92 -9.80 -21.14
CA ALA A 31 27.90 -10.39 -20.30
C ALA A 31 28.10 -9.83 -18.89
N PHE A 32 27.61 -8.59 -18.69
CA PHE A 32 27.03 -8.22 -17.42
C PHE A 32 25.94 -9.26 -17.17
N PHE A 33 26.32 -10.35 -16.50
CA PHE A 33 25.39 -11.07 -15.66
C PHE A 33 24.78 -9.99 -14.79
N ALA A 34 23.52 -9.66 -15.09
CA ALA A 34 22.73 -8.85 -14.20
C ALA A 34 22.86 -9.55 -12.85
N MET A 35 23.51 -8.88 -11.89
CA MET A 35 23.29 -9.18 -10.49
C MET A 35 21.81 -8.92 -10.30
N GLY A 36 21.03 -9.97 -10.50
CA GLY A 36 19.63 -9.97 -10.15
C GLY A 36 19.65 -9.67 -8.67
N ASN A 37 19.26 -8.43 -8.34
CA ASN A 37 18.75 -8.12 -7.03
C ASN A 37 17.47 -8.94 -6.88
N ALA A 38 17.67 -10.24 -6.60
CA ALA A 38 16.74 -11.04 -5.87
C ALA A 38 16.59 -10.29 -4.54
N HIS A 39 15.58 -9.42 -4.50
CA HIS A 39 15.11 -8.81 -3.29
C HIS A 39 14.74 -9.97 -2.37
N ALA A 40 15.69 -10.36 -1.52
CA ALA A 40 15.48 -11.37 -0.51
C ALA A 40 14.29 -10.90 0.31
N LYS A 41 13.16 -11.62 0.18
CA LYS A 41 11.97 -11.34 0.98
C LYS A 41 12.38 -11.48 2.43
N ASP A 42 12.36 -10.35 3.14
CA ASP A 42 12.75 -10.25 4.53
C ASP A 42 11.96 -11.28 5.37
N PRO A 43 12.63 -12.29 5.96
CA PRO A 43 11.95 -13.41 6.59
C PRO A 43 11.60 -13.09 8.04
N GLY A 44 10.51 -12.35 8.29
CA GLY A 44 10.01 -12.30 9.67
C GLY A 44 9.05 -11.20 10.14
N THR A 45 8.31 -10.50 9.28
CA THR A 45 7.12 -9.76 9.75
C THR A 45 5.86 -10.51 9.33
N PRO A 46 5.06 -11.08 10.26
CA PRO A 46 3.85 -11.82 9.91
C PRO A 46 2.83 -10.95 9.16
N THR A 47 2.23 -11.51 8.11
CA THR A 47 1.25 -10.80 7.27
C THR A 47 -0.14 -10.74 7.92
N ALA A 48 -1.08 -10.00 7.31
CA ALA A 48 -2.48 -10.05 7.74
C ALA A 48 -3.07 -11.46 7.54
N GLU A 49 -2.65 -12.16 6.48
CA GLU A 49 -2.99 -13.57 6.26
C GLU A 49 -2.34 -14.50 7.30
N HIS A 50 -1.15 -14.20 7.84
CA HIS A 50 -0.56 -14.97 8.95
C HIS A 50 -1.38 -14.85 10.25
N LEU A 51 -2.17 -13.79 10.41
CA LEU A 51 -3.16 -13.65 11.48
C LEU A 51 -4.55 -14.19 11.06
N GLY A 52 -4.74 -14.64 9.82
CA GLY A 52 -6.01 -15.15 9.29
C GLY A 52 -6.93 -14.11 8.65
N LEU A 53 -6.54 -12.83 8.58
CA LEU A 53 -7.35 -11.78 7.95
C LEU A 53 -7.09 -11.74 6.43
N THR A 54 -7.91 -12.48 5.67
CA THR A 54 -7.85 -12.55 4.20
C THR A 54 -9.06 -11.84 3.56
N PRO A 55 -9.01 -11.48 2.25
CA PRO A 55 -10.18 -10.94 1.55
C PRO A 55 -11.41 -11.85 1.67
N ALA A 56 -11.22 -13.16 1.52
CA ALA A 56 -12.28 -14.17 1.67
C ALA A 56 -12.86 -14.23 3.09
N TYR A 57 -12.03 -14.00 4.12
CA TYR A 57 -12.50 -13.91 5.50
C TYR A 57 -13.39 -12.67 5.74
N LEU A 58 -13.00 -11.51 5.19
CA LEU A 58 -13.75 -10.26 5.33
C LEU A 58 -15.05 -10.24 4.53
N GLN A 59 -15.16 -11.00 3.44
CA GLN A 59 -16.33 -10.98 2.57
C GLN A 59 -17.67 -11.09 3.33
N GLY A 60 -18.64 -10.26 2.92
CA GLY A 60 -19.98 -10.22 3.49
C GLY A 60 -20.16 -9.15 4.57
N GLU A 61 -21.18 -9.32 5.40
CA GLU A 61 -21.62 -8.33 6.40
C GLU A 61 -20.84 -8.43 7.71
N TRP A 62 -20.55 -7.27 8.29
CA TRP A 62 -19.91 -7.08 9.58
C TRP A 62 -20.51 -5.88 10.30
N CYS A 63 -20.45 -5.90 11.63
CA CYS A 63 -20.74 -4.75 12.46
C CYS A 63 -19.51 -4.34 13.26
N GLN A 64 -19.12 -3.07 13.18
CA GLN A 64 -18.26 -2.43 14.18
C GLN A 64 -19.12 -2.21 15.44
N THR A 65 -18.77 -2.90 16.51
CA THR A 65 -19.59 -2.99 17.74
C THR A 65 -19.14 -2.04 18.86
N HIS A 66 -17.86 -1.70 18.91
CA HIS A 66 -17.31 -0.69 19.82
C HIS A 66 -15.90 -0.29 19.40
N ILE A 67 -15.43 0.82 19.96
CA ILE A 67 -14.02 1.19 20.02
C ILE A 67 -13.56 1.11 21.49
N GLN A 68 -12.50 0.36 21.76
CA GLN A 68 -11.89 0.25 23.08
C GLN A 68 -10.62 1.10 23.13
N PHE A 69 -10.62 2.12 23.98
CA PHE A 69 -9.47 2.95 24.31
C PHE A 69 -8.89 2.49 25.67
N PRO A 70 -7.69 2.98 26.11
CA PRO A 70 -7.05 2.48 27.32
C PRO A 70 -7.82 2.65 28.64
N LYS A 71 -8.82 3.55 28.69
CA LYS A 71 -9.61 3.86 29.90
C LYS A 71 -11.13 3.96 29.67
N GLU A 72 -11.58 3.84 28.42
CA GLU A 72 -12.96 4.07 28.02
C GLU A 72 -13.34 3.17 26.86
N ARG A 73 -14.64 2.94 26.69
CA ARG A 73 -15.21 2.15 25.60
C ARG A 73 -16.39 2.92 25.03
N THR A 74 -16.38 3.12 23.73
CA THR A 74 -17.48 3.76 22.98
C THR A 74 -18.23 2.66 22.26
N GLU A 75 -19.52 2.46 22.57
CA GLU A 75 -20.36 1.53 21.81
C GLU A 75 -20.58 2.07 20.40
N GLU A 76 -20.54 1.16 19.43
CA GLU A 76 -20.74 1.42 18.02
C GLU A 76 -21.80 0.47 17.47
N ASN A 77 -22.43 0.86 16.36
CA ASN A 77 -23.37 -0.02 15.67
C ASN A 77 -23.26 0.18 14.16
N THR A 78 -22.03 0.30 13.68
CA THR A 78 -21.71 0.83 12.36
C THR A 78 -21.52 -0.32 11.37
N PRO A 79 -22.39 -0.44 10.35
CA PRO A 79 -22.36 -1.56 9.42
C PRO A 79 -21.21 -1.44 8.42
N TYR A 80 -20.63 -2.58 8.08
CA TYR A 80 -19.66 -2.76 7.01
C TYR A 80 -20.11 -3.93 6.13
N ARG A 81 -19.97 -3.79 4.81
CA ARG A 81 -20.08 -4.90 3.87
C ARG A 81 -18.82 -4.93 3.01
N TRP A 82 -18.10 -6.04 2.99
CA TRP A 82 -16.91 -6.19 2.14
C TRP A 82 -17.27 -7.03 0.93
N ASP A 83 -17.04 -6.45 -0.25
CA ASP A 83 -17.38 -7.05 -1.52
C ASP A 83 -16.12 -7.76 -2.10
N PRO A 84 -16.29 -8.84 -2.89
CA PRO A 84 -15.17 -9.70 -3.32
C PRO A 84 -14.21 -9.02 -4.33
N ASP A 85 -14.56 -7.83 -4.82
CA ASP A 85 -13.77 -7.02 -5.76
C ASP A 85 -12.68 -6.17 -5.07
N GLY A 86 -12.55 -6.24 -3.75
CA GLY A 86 -11.63 -5.39 -2.98
C GLY A 86 -12.21 -4.03 -2.60
N THR A 87 -13.53 -3.86 -2.73
CA THR A 87 -14.26 -2.71 -2.18
C THR A 87 -15.03 -3.07 -0.92
N TYR A 88 -15.50 -2.05 -0.21
CA TYR A 88 -16.43 -2.18 0.90
C TYR A 88 -17.42 -1.02 0.92
N ALA A 89 -18.48 -1.21 1.70
CA ALA A 89 -19.50 -0.23 1.98
C ALA A 89 -19.63 0.01 3.49
N THR A 90 -19.87 1.25 3.90
CA THR A 90 -20.15 1.64 5.30
C THR A 90 -20.90 2.97 5.35
N ARG A 91 -21.33 3.43 6.53
CA ARG A 91 -21.95 4.76 6.73
C ARG A 91 -21.00 5.71 7.45
N GLY A 92 -20.96 6.98 7.04
CA GLY A 92 -20.12 8.00 7.69
C GLY A 92 -20.71 8.60 8.98
N ALA A 93 -22.01 8.40 9.23
CA ALA A 93 -22.71 8.85 10.44
C ALA A 93 -23.84 7.88 10.79
N ALA A 94 -24.29 7.86 12.05
CA ALA A 94 -25.25 6.88 12.56
C ALA A 94 -26.56 6.77 11.76
N THR A 95 -27.06 7.89 11.23
CA THR A 95 -28.30 7.99 10.43
C THR A 95 -28.06 8.10 8.93
N ALA A 96 -26.80 8.11 8.47
CA ALA A 96 -26.49 8.22 7.05
C ALA A 96 -26.76 6.89 6.31
N PRO A 97 -27.15 6.93 5.03
CA PRO A 97 -27.21 5.73 4.21
C PRO A 97 -25.82 5.10 4.06
N MET A 98 -25.78 3.79 3.87
CA MET A 98 -24.54 3.07 3.57
C MET A 98 -24.04 3.47 2.17
N GLN A 99 -22.80 3.93 2.08
CA GLN A 99 -22.12 4.28 0.84
C GLN A 99 -21.15 3.15 0.46
N SER A 100 -21.11 2.79 -0.83
CA SER A 100 -20.28 1.72 -1.39
C SER A 100 -19.16 2.27 -2.29
N GLY A 101 -18.21 1.42 -2.65
CA GLY A 101 -17.11 1.79 -3.56
C GLY A 101 -15.86 2.34 -2.86
N PHE A 102 -15.78 2.23 -1.53
CA PHE A 102 -14.54 2.49 -0.82
C PHE A 102 -13.60 1.31 -1.03
N PHE A 103 -12.38 1.56 -1.51
CA PHE A 103 -11.38 0.49 -1.63
C PHE A 103 -10.69 0.23 -0.29
N TYR A 104 -10.16 -0.97 -0.11
CA TYR A 104 -9.25 -1.29 0.98
C TYR A 104 -7.99 -1.99 0.45
N LEU A 105 -6.87 -1.77 1.14
CA LEU A 105 -5.57 -2.33 0.74
C LEU A 105 -5.03 -3.19 1.88
N TYR A 106 -4.81 -4.47 1.58
CA TYR A 106 -4.01 -5.34 2.43
C TYR A 106 -2.52 -5.05 2.27
N LYS A 107 -1.77 -5.23 3.36
CA LYS A 107 -0.31 -5.27 3.33
C LYS A 107 0.24 -6.56 3.97
N PRO A 108 1.37 -7.09 3.45
CA PRO A 108 2.09 -8.24 4.01
C PRO A 108 2.64 -8.11 5.44
N GLU A 109 2.21 -7.15 6.26
CA GLU A 109 2.78 -6.84 7.60
C GLU A 109 1.72 -6.83 8.71
N GLY A 110 0.60 -7.54 8.53
CA GLY A 110 -0.50 -7.51 9.50
C GLY A 110 -1.28 -6.20 9.45
N LYS A 111 -1.34 -5.54 8.28
CA LYS A 111 -1.88 -4.19 8.13
C LYS A 111 -2.96 -4.10 7.05
N ILE A 112 -4.00 -3.30 7.33
CA ILE A 112 -5.08 -2.94 6.39
C ILE A 112 -5.16 -1.41 6.28
N LYS A 113 -5.37 -0.88 5.08
CA LYS A 113 -5.73 0.54 4.87
C LYS A 113 -7.13 0.63 4.32
N LEU A 114 -7.92 1.55 4.85
CA LEU A 114 -9.28 1.86 4.40
C LEU A 114 -9.25 3.19 3.64
N ALA A 115 -9.94 3.33 2.51
CA ALA A 115 -9.92 4.57 1.73
C ALA A 115 -10.41 5.81 2.50
N THR A 116 -11.27 5.63 3.50
CA THR A 116 -11.91 6.69 4.30
C THR A 116 -11.05 7.20 5.45
N ILE A 117 -9.95 6.52 5.82
CA ILE A 117 -9.13 6.85 6.99
C ILE A 117 -7.64 6.84 6.60
N ALA A 118 -6.92 7.89 6.99
CA ALA A 118 -5.49 7.98 6.71
C ALA A 118 -4.67 6.95 7.53
N GLY A 119 -3.72 6.27 6.87
CA GLY A 119 -2.77 5.37 7.53
C GLY A 119 -2.87 3.91 7.10
N PHE A 120 -2.22 3.04 7.88
CA PHE A 120 -2.30 1.58 7.80
C PHE A 120 -2.52 1.05 9.22
N PHE A 121 -3.62 0.33 9.41
CA PHE A 121 -4.13 -0.13 10.69
C PHE A 121 -3.64 -1.52 10.99
N LYS A 122 -3.17 -1.76 12.22
CA LYS A 122 -2.63 -3.07 12.62
C LYS A 122 -3.78 -4.01 12.96
N VAL A 123 -3.76 -5.22 12.40
CA VAL A 123 -4.64 -6.30 12.81
C VAL A 123 -4.14 -6.82 14.16
N LYS A 124 -4.94 -6.69 15.23
CA LYS A 124 -4.55 -7.15 16.58
C LYS A 124 -4.96 -8.59 16.85
N SER A 125 -6.11 -9.02 16.34
CA SER A 125 -6.58 -10.41 16.45
C SER A 125 -7.62 -10.73 15.40
N VAL A 126 -7.75 -12.02 15.09
CA VAL A 126 -8.78 -12.60 14.23
C VAL A 126 -9.29 -13.88 14.90
N LYS A 127 -10.59 -14.10 14.82
CA LYS A 127 -11.37 -15.26 15.27
C LYS A 127 -12.41 -15.54 14.17
N PRO A 128 -13.04 -16.72 14.07
CA PRO A 128 -13.94 -17.04 12.95
C PRO A 128 -14.98 -15.96 12.60
N ASP A 129 -15.57 -15.34 13.63
CA ASP A 129 -16.63 -14.33 13.51
C ASP A 129 -16.29 -12.97 14.16
N ALA A 130 -15.02 -12.70 14.44
CA ALA A 130 -14.61 -11.43 15.06
C ALA A 130 -13.16 -11.05 14.74
N PHE A 131 -12.90 -9.78 14.48
CA PHE A 131 -11.53 -9.25 14.36
C PHE A 131 -11.39 -7.89 15.02
N VAL A 132 -10.13 -7.48 15.26
CA VAL A 132 -9.80 -6.21 15.91
C VAL A 132 -8.75 -5.46 15.10
N LEU A 133 -9.01 -4.19 14.81
CA LEU A 133 -8.07 -3.27 14.16
C LEU A 133 -7.62 -2.17 15.13
N ASP A 134 -6.33 -1.87 15.12
CA ASP A 134 -5.70 -0.74 15.81
C ASP A 134 -5.72 0.48 14.87
N VAL A 135 -6.53 1.49 15.19
CA VAL A 135 -6.77 2.66 14.33
C VAL A 135 -6.51 3.96 15.09
N PHE A 136 -7.43 4.32 15.99
CA PHE A 136 -7.30 5.37 17.01
C PHE A 136 -7.47 4.80 18.44
N GLY A 137 -8.05 3.61 18.49
CA GLY A 137 -8.17 2.65 19.58
C GLY A 137 -8.50 1.30 18.93
N ASP A 138 -8.84 0.30 19.74
CA ASP A 138 -9.17 -1.04 19.23
C ASP A 138 -10.60 -1.03 18.67
N MET A 139 -10.76 -1.04 17.36
CA MET A 139 -12.05 -1.20 16.68
C MET A 139 -12.43 -2.67 16.64
N HIS A 140 -13.53 -3.04 17.30
CA HIS A 140 -14.00 -4.43 17.43
C HIS A 140 -15.13 -4.75 16.46
N PHE A 141 -14.85 -5.66 15.52
CA PHE A 141 -15.80 -6.13 14.51
C PHE A 141 -16.35 -7.51 14.86
N ARG A 142 -17.64 -7.73 14.56
CA ARG A 142 -18.31 -9.04 14.61
C ARG A 142 -18.96 -9.35 13.26
N ARG A 143 -18.92 -10.60 12.81
CA ARG A 143 -19.56 -11.05 11.56
C ARG A 143 -21.09 -10.91 11.65
N GLY A 144 -21.72 -10.66 10.51
CA GLY A 144 -23.15 -10.46 10.38
C GLY A 144 -23.59 -9.01 10.59
N PRO A 145 -24.90 -8.74 10.50
CA PRO A 145 -25.44 -7.39 10.56
C PRO A 145 -25.28 -6.75 11.94
N CYS A 146 -25.42 -5.42 11.93
CA CYS A 146 -25.61 -4.63 13.14
C CYS A 146 -26.98 -4.90 13.78
N LYS A 147 -27.13 -4.50 15.07
CA LYS A 147 -28.34 -4.76 15.86
C LYS A 147 -29.32 -3.59 15.87
#